data_AF-A0A679HS50-F1
#
_entry.id   AF-A0A679HS50-F1
#
_cell.length_a   1.000
_cell.length_b   1.000
_cell.length_c   1.000
_cell.angle_alpha   90.00
_cell.angle_beta   90.00
_cell.angle_gamma   90.00
#
_symmetry.space_group_name_H-M   'P 1'
#
loop_
_entity.id
_entity.type
_entity.pdbx_description
1 polymer ?
#
loop_
_entity_poly.entity_id
_entity_poly.type
_entity_poly.pdbx_seq_one_letter_code
_entity_poly.pdbx_strand_id
1 'polypeptide(L)'
;MMSTQTPALLSPSLIESVVNALPVQGRIMMRLILLQHFDVTEEDVQYMAADRPDPRCVAGSKPIHNILTQEAIKAVRDRRDQYLRQVRLKRERTWLQCETLKKLLALRMATAERAESLLSAKFSVPADTIAELKSQARTAVPRPAVRALDQRWEASEISSEDYQRQRLGIEMQFHLRMAEKYRKRLDLAQRERQGADHTPLQDHELGHIWGIPAGSLAARKVKYMAQFLQNLQTAMHAEHPSADAIQVPIDLWKETFAILATRPVERSLPTYDGLERTESNLNEKLTALAAGTMAEDAETKFWLSIVQGASTNAVHSEITRNLFGLQRFDAILNDTDATPETLDEVLMARVTPKSKEEPAQLTEANPADSEANQMREHVLKSMFGEQHPDLYGGGKW
;
A
#
# COMPACT_ATOMS: atom_id res chain seq x y z
N MET A 1 -29.46 -16.23 -7.40
CA MET A 1 -29.39 -16.44 -8.86
C MET A 1 -27.97 -16.91 -9.17
N MET A 2 -27.82 -18.16 -9.60
CA MET A 2 -26.53 -18.76 -9.90
C MET A 2 -25.98 -18.10 -11.17
N SER A 3 -24.88 -17.36 -11.08
CA SER A 3 -24.14 -16.91 -12.25
C SER A 3 -23.61 -18.14 -12.97
N THR A 4 -24.19 -18.47 -14.11
CA THR A 4 -23.59 -19.35 -15.11
C THR A 4 -22.28 -18.70 -15.57
N GLN A 5 -21.15 -19.12 -14.99
CA GLN A 5 -19.84 -18.81 -15.52
C GLN A 5 -19.75 -19.42 -16.92
N THR A 6 -19.77 -18.59 -17.95
CA THR A 6 -19.27 -18.96 -19.27
C THR A 6 -17.86 -19.54 -19.08
N PRO A 7 -17.52 -20.72 -19.62
CA PRO A 7 -16.15 -21.22 -19.53
C PRO A 7 -15.23 -20.17 -20.18
N ALA A 8 -14.26 -19.68 -19.41
CA ALA A 8 -13.26 -18.78 -19.95
C ALA A 8 -12.49 -19.54 -21.04
N LEU A 9 -12.66 -19.12 -22.30
CA LEU A 9 -12.02 -19.75 -23.46
C LEU A 9 -10.48 -19.75 -23.37
N LEU A 10 -9.92 -18.87 -22.55
CA LEU A 10 -8.50 -18.73 -22.29
C LEU A 10 -8.23 -18.95 -20.79
N SER A 11 -7.26 -19.80 -20.46
CA SER A 11 -6.88 -20.13 -19.07
C SER A 11 -5.37 -19.90 -18.82
N PRO A 12 -4.95 -19.64 -17.57
CA PRO A 12 -3.54 -19.48 -17.25
C PRO A 12 -2.69 -20.72 -17.56
N SER A 13 -3.27 -21.92 -17.46
CA SER A 13 -2.61 -23.19 -17.79
C SER A 13 -2.43 -23.37 -19.29
N LEU A 14 -3.43 -22.97 -20.09
CA LEU A 14 -3.33 -23.01 -21.56
C LEU A 14 -2.20 -22.10 -22.05
N ILE A 15 -2.16 -20.84 -21.56
CA ILE A 15 -1.10 -19.88 -21.91
C ILE A 15 0.28 -20.46 -21.58
N GLU A 16 0.43 -21.03 -20.39
CA GLU A 16 1.68 -21.64 -19.95
C GLU A 16 2.09 -22.84 -20.82
N SER A 17 1.14 -23.71 -21.17
CA SER A 17 1.40 -24.84 -22.06
C SER A 17 1.91 -24.38 -23.43
N VAL A 18 1.31 -23.33 -23.99
CA VAL A 18 1.70 -22.77 -25.30
C VAL A 18 3.08 -22.12 -25.23
N VAL A 19 3.39 -21.37 -24.16
CA VAL A 19 4.73 -20.82 -23.93
C VAL A 19 5.78 -21.93 -23.83
N ASN A 20 5.47 -23.01 -23.11
CA ASN A 20 6.38 -24.13 -22.90
C ASN A 20 6.61 -24.95 -24.19
N ALA A 21 5.63 -25.00 -25.10
CA ALA A 21 5.72 -25.68 -26.39
C ALA A 21 6.52 -24.92 -27.46
N LEU A 22 6.83 -23.63 -27.24
CA LEU A 22 7.66 -22.86 -28.16
C LEU A 22 9.10 -23.39 -28.21
N PRO A 23 9.81 -23.22 -29.35
CA PRO A 23 11.25 -23.44 -29.42
C PRO A 23 11.97 -22.63 -28.33
N VAL A 24 13.11 -23.11 -27.84
CA VAL A 24 13.84 -22.50 -26.69
C VAL A 24 13.94 -20.97 -26.77
N GLN A 25 14.32 -20.40 -27.92
CA GLN A 25 14.37 -18.94 -28.10
C GLN A 25 13.01 -18.25 -27.94
N GLY A 26 11.94 -18.85 -28.47
CA GLY A 26 10.59 -18.32 -28.35
C GLY A 26 10.05 -18.43 -26.93
N ARG A 27 10.31 -19.56 -26.26
CA ARG A 27 9.98 -19.75 -24.84
C ARG A 27 10.66 -18.71 -23.96
N ILE A 28 11.98 -18.51 -24.13
CA ILE A 28 12.76 -17.48 -23.42
C ILE A 28 12.17 -16.09 -23.70
N MET A 29 11.93 -15.76 -24.98
CA MET A 29 11.37 -14.48 -25.38
C MET A 29 10.03 -14.21 -24.68
N MET A 30 9.10 -15.17 -24.69
CA MET A 30 7.80 -14.99 -24.04
C MET A 30 7.90 -14.89 -22.52
N ARG A 31 8.74 -15.72 -21.87
CA ARG A 31 8.98 -15.65 -20.42
C ARG A 31 9.58 -14.30 -20.01
N LEU A 32 10.49 -13.74 -20.80
CA LEU A 32 11.06 -12.42 -20.53
C LEU A 32 10.05 -11.28 -20.79
N ILE A 33 9.25 -11.35 -21.87
CA ILE A 33 8.21 -10.34 -22.14
C ILE A 33 7.17 -10.31 -21.01
N LEU A 34 6.84 -11.49 -20.48
CA LEU A 34 5.83 -11.71 -19.43
C LEU A 34 6.49 -12.00 -18.06
N LEU A 35 7.65 -11.42 -17.79
CA LEU A 35 8.48 -11.73 -16.61
C LEU A 35 7.75 -11.53 -15.28
N GLN A 36 6.73 -10.67 -15.23
CA GLN A 36 5.89 -10.47 -14.06
C GLN A 36 4.99 -11.67 -13.71
N HIS A 37 4.80 -12.59 -14.66
CA HIS A 37 3.89 -13.73 -14.58
C HIS A 37 4.57 -15.09 -14.75
N PHE A 38 5.81 -15.12 -15.24
CA PHE A 38 6.57 -16.33 -15.54
C PHE A 38 8.00 -16.27 -15.00
N ASP A 39 8.48 -17.40 -14.50
CA ASP A 39 9.88 -17.58 -14.19
C ASP A 39 10.70 -17.94 -15.43
N VAL A 40 11.92 -17.41 -15.47
CA VAL A 40 12.96 -17.84 -16.39
C VAL A 40 13.73 -18.99 -15.72
N THR A 41 13.89 -20.11 -16.42
CA THR A 41 14.55 -21.29 -15.84
C THR A 41 16.08 -21.21 -15.94
N GLU A 42 16.80 -22.06 -15.20
CA GLU A 42 18.26 -22.13 -15.33
C GLU A 42 18.72 -22.61 -16.72
N GLU A 43 17.93 -23.46 -17.38
CA GLU A 43 18.16 -23.85 -18.79
C GLU A 43 18.10 -22.63 -19.71
N ASP A 44 17.10 -21.77 -19.51
CA ASP A 44 16.93 -20.53 -20.27
C ASP A 44 18.13 -19.58 -20.05
N VAL A 45 18.62 -19.48 -18.81
CA VAL A 45 19.80 -18.67 -18.45
C VAL A 45 21.06 -19.19 -19.15
N GLN A 46 21.28 -20.51 -19.13
CA GLN A 46 22.41 -21.14 -19.82
C GLN A 46 22.35 -20.91 -21.34
N TYR A 47 21.16 -21.06 -21.93
CA TYR A 47 20.96 -20.80 -23.36
C TYR A 47 21.25 -19.34 -23.70
N MET A 48 20.69 -18.39 -22.94
CA MET A 48 20.95 -16.95 -23.15
C MET A 48 22.44 -16.63 -23.06
N ALA A 49 23.16 -17.21 -22.10
CA ALA A 49 24.59 -16.99 -21.94
C ALA A 49 25.40 -17.53 -23.13
N ALA A 50 24.99 -18.66 -23.72
CA ALA A 50 25.64 -19.26 -24.89
C ALA A 50 25.28 -18.58 -26.23
N ASP A 51 24.10 -17.95 -26.33
CA ASP A 51 23.62 -17.25 -27.54
C ASP A 51 24.16 -15.82 -27.68
N ARG A 52 24.95 -15.35 -26.70
CA ARG A 52 25.55 -14.01 -26.73
C ARG A 52 26.61 -13.90 -27.83
N PRO A 53 26.70 -12.74 -28.52
CA PRO A 53 27.84 -12.46 -29.39
C PRO A 53 29.15 -12.49 -28.58
N ASP A 54 30.13 -13.29 -29.01
CA ASP A 54 31.45 -13.30 -28.36
C ASP A 54 32.15 -11.95 -28.66
N PRO A 55 32.50 -11.14 -27.64
CA PRO A 55 33.16 -9.86 -27.83
C PRO A 55 34.55 -9.98 -28.46
N ARG A 56 35.15 -11.18 -28.44
CA ARG A 56 36.44 -11.48 -29.09
C ARG A 56 36.29 -11.79 -30.57
N CYS A 57 35.08 -12.05 -31.04
CA CYS A 57 34.80 -12.37 -32.43
C CYS A 57 34.34 -11.11 -33.18
N VAL A 58 35.02 -10.80 -34.29
CA VAL A 58 34.56 -9.78 -35.24
C VAL A 58 33.28 -10.30 -35.92
N ALA A 59 32.36 -9.39 -36.27
CA ALA A 59 31.10 -9.73 -36.93
C ALA A 59 31.32 -10.72 -38.09
N GLY A 60 30.65 -11.89 -38.02
CA GLY A 60 30.75 -12.95 -39.03
C GLY A 60 31.73 -14.10 -38.70
N SER A 61 32.52 -14.01 -37.63
CA SER A 61 33.37 -15.11 -37.16
C SER A 61 32.68 -15.92 -36.05
N LYS A 62 32.71 -17.25 -36.14
CA LYS A 62 32.21 -18.15 -35.08
C LYS A 62 33.37 -18.51 -34.14
N PRO A 63 33.18 -18.50 -32.81
CA PRO A 63 34.19 -18.96 -31.88
C PRO A 63 34.54 -20.43 -32.15
N ILE A 64 35.84 -20.76 -32.15
CA ILE A 64 36.34 -22.13 -32.35
C ILE A 64 36.03 -23.01 -31.13
N HIS A 65 35.93 -22.40 -29.94
CA HIS A 65 35.52 -23.06 -28.71
C HIS A 65 34.41 -22.27 -28.04
N ASN A 66 33.25 -22.90 -27.84
CA ASN A 66 32.14 -22.33 -27.09
C ASN A 66 32.43 -22.44 -25.57
N ILE A 67 33.33 -21.61 -25.07
CA ILE A 67 33.67 -21.58 -23.64
C ILE A 67 32.58 -20.74 -22.95
N LEU A 68 31.52 -21.40 -22.51
CA LEU A 68 30.52 -20.79 -21.65
C LEU A 68 31.15 -20.49 -20.28
N THR A 69 31.47 -19.22 -20.02
CA THR A 69 32.06 -18.85 -18.74
C THR A 69 31.00 -18.79 -17.65
N GLN A 70 31.35 -19.22 -16.45
CA GLN A 70 30.48 -19.06 -15.27
C GLN A 70 30.12 -17.60 -15.02
N GLU A 71 31.01 -16.68 -15.39
CA GLU A 71 30.77 -15.23 -15.34
C GLU A 71 29.65 -14.78 -16.30
N ALA A 72 29.60 -15.32 -17.52
CA ALA A 72 28.53 -15.02 -18.47
C ALA A 72 27.16 -15.49 -17.97
N ILE A 73 27.10 -16.72 -17.44
CA ILE A 73 25.89 -17.28 -16.81
C ILE A 73 25.46 -16.40 -15.63
N LYS A 74 26.39 -16.09 -14.72
CA LYS A 74 26.14 -15.22 -13.56
C LYS A 74 25.61 -13.86 -13.99
N ALA A 75 26.21 -13.23 -15.00
CA ALA A 75 25.76 -11.93 -15.49
C ALA A 75 24.35 -11.96 -16.12
N VAL A 76 23.95 -13.03 -16.81
CA VAL A 76 22.53 -13.20 -17.24
C VAL A 76 21.64 -13.31 -16.00
N ARG A 77 22.02 -14.19 -15.06
CA ARG A 77 21.23 -14.50 -13.86
C ARG A 77 20.99 -13.25 -13.02
N ASP A 78 22.05 -12.51 -12.70
CA ASP A 78 21.99 -11.29 -11.88
C ASP A 78 21.07 -10.23 -12.52
N ARG A 79 21.14 -10.03 -13.84
CA ARG A 79 20.25 -9.11 -14.56
C ARG A 79 18.81 -9.63 -14.55
N ARG A 80 18.58 -10.90 -14.84
CA ARG A 80 17.24 -11.52 -14.79
C ARG A 80 16.63 -11.34 -13.41
N ASP A 81 17.37 -11.67 -12.35
CA ASP A 81 16.93 -11.57 -10.96
C ASP A 81 16.60 -10.12 -10.59
N GLN A 82 17.41 -9.16 -11.06
CA GLN A 82 17.15 -7.74 -10.88
C GLN A 82 15.80 -7.34 -11.51
N TYR A 83 15.57 -7.61 -12.79
CA TYR A 83 14.31 -7.23 -13.44
C TYR A 83 13.11 -8.01 -12.88
N LEU A 84 13.27 -9.30 -12.61
CA LEU A 84 12.22 -10.13 -12.01
C LEU A 84 11.77 -9.57 -10.67
N ARG A 85 12.73 -9.24 -9.80
CA ARG A 85 12.46 -8.59 -8.52
C ARG A 85 11.72 -7.27 -8.71
N GLN A 86 12.12 -6.46 -9.67
CA GLN A 86 11.47 -5.16 -9.93
C GLN A 86 10.00 -5.30 -10.33
N VAL A 87 9.72 -6.13 -11.33
CA VAL A 87 8.35 -6.29 -11.83
C VAL A 87 7.45 -6.96 -10.80
N ARG A 88 7.96 -7.94 -10.05
CA ARG A 88 7.21 -8.62 -8.98
C ARG A 88 6.95 -7.71 -7.79
N LEU A 89 7.95 -6.96 -7.32
CA LEU A 89 7.74 -5.99 -6.22
C LEU A 89 6.74 -4.90 -6.62
N LYS A 90 6.78 -4.41 -7.86
CA LYS A 90 5.79 -3.44 -8.36
C LYS A 90 4.37 -4.03 -8.34
N ARG A 91 4.22 -5.28 -8.77
CA ARG A 91 2.94 -6.00 -8.77
C ARG A 91 2.44 -6.25 -7.34
N GLU A 92 3.30 -6.72 -6.44
CA GLU A 92 2.97 -6.92 -5.01
C GLU A 92 2.59 -5.61 -4.33
N ARG A 93 3.34 -4.53 -4.56
CA ARG A 93 3.06 -3.21 -3.99
C ARG A 93 1.68 -2.69 -4.38
N THR A 94 1.38 -2.67 -5.68
CA THR A 94 0.11 -2.15 -6.21
C THR A 94 -1.06 -3.04 -5.79
N TRP A 95 -0.86 -4.35 -5.70
CA TRP A 95 -1.83 -5.28 -5.13
C TRP A 95 -2.09 -5.00 -3.63
N LEU A 96 -1.05 -4.88 -2.81
CA LEU A 96 -1.15 -4.58 -1.37
C LEU A 96 -1.86 -3.25 -1.12
N GLN A 97 -1.55 -2.22 -1.92
CA GLN A 97 -2.27 -0.94 -1.86
C GLN A 97 -3.77 -1.13 -2.11
N CYS A 98 -4.14 -1.88 -3.14
CA CYS A 98 -5.55 -2.16 -3.44
C CYS A 98 -6.23 -2.88 -2.27
N GLU A 99 -5.61 -3.94 -1.74
CA GLU A 99 -6.19 -4.75 -0.67
C GLU A 99 -6.35 -3.96 0.64
N THR A 100 -5.32 -3.23 1.06
CA THR A 100 -5.38 -2.40 2.26
C THR A 100 -6.40 -1.26 2.13
N LEU A 101 -6.49 -0.61 0.95
CA LEU A 101 -7.49 0.44 0.71
C LEU A 101 -8.92 -0.09 0.66
N LYS A 102 -9.16 -1.29 0.10
CA LYS A 102 -10.48 -1.94 0.15
C LYS A 102 -10.91 -2.21 1.59
N LYS A 103 -10.01 -2.76 2.41
CA LYS A 103 -10.27 -3.04 3.83
C LYS A 103 -10.53 -1.76 4.61
N LEU A 104 -9.71 -0.73 4.43
CA LEU A 104 -9.93 0.59 5.01
C LEU A 104 -11.27 1.19 4.60
N LEU A 105 -11.61 1.14 3.31
CA LEU A 105 -12.89 1.62 2.80
C LEU A 105 -14.06 0.90 3.46
N ALA A 106 -14.02 -0.44 3.49
CA ALA A 106 -15.05 -1.27 4.11
C ALA A 106 -15.20 -0.94 5.60
N LEU A 107 -14.08 -0.85 6.34
CA LEU A 107 -14.07 -0.48 7.75
C LEU A 107 -14.70 0.89 7.97
N ARG A 108 -14.33 1.91 7.19
CA ARG A 108 -14.90 3.27 7.34
C ARG A 108 -16.38 3.33 7.00
N MET A 109 -16.82 2.59 5.97
CA MET A 109 -18.25 2.49 5.65
C MET A 109 -19.02 1.81 6.76
N ALA A 110 -18.54 0.66 7.26
CA ALA A 110 -19.17 -0.05 8.37
C ALA A 110 -19.25 0.84 9.64
N THR A 111 -18.18 1.54 10.00
CA THR A 111 -18.20 2.46 11.16
C THR A 111 -19.21 3.60 10.96
N ALA A 112 -19.34 4.16 9.75
CA ALA A 112 -20.33 5.19 9.47
C ALA A 112 -21.77 4.66 9.58
N GLU A 113 -22.04 3.46 9.06
CA GLU A 113 -23.34 2.78 9.16
C GLU A 113 -23.71 2.44 10.62
N ARG A 114 -22.73 2.08 11.44
CA ARG A 114 -22.92 1.90 12.89
C ARG A 114 -23.24 3.22 13.59
N ALA A 115 -22.52 4.29 13.28
CA ALA A 115 -22.81 5.61 13.84
C ALA A 115 -24.23 6.10 13.48
N GLU A 116 -24.67 5.88 12.24
CA GLU A 116 -26.06 6.13 11.82
C GLU A 116 -27.07 5.30 12.62
N SER A 117 -26.80 3.99 12.76
CA SER A 117 -27.67 3.08 13.51
C SER A 117 -27.83 3.53 14.95
N LEU A 118 -26.74 3.96 15.60
CA LEU A 118 -26.75 4.50 16.96
C LEU A 118 -27.48 5.85 17.04
N LEU A 119 -27.29 6.77 16.08
CA LEU A 119 -28.03 8.03 16.02
C LEU A 119 -29.54 7.80 15.94
N SER A 120 -29.97 6.84 15.12
CA SER A 120 -31.39 6.49 14.98
C SER A 120 -31.94 5.73 16.19
N ALA A 121 -31.30 4.64 16.59
CA ALA A 121 -31.84 3.72 17.60
C ALA A 121 -31.67 4.23 19.03
N LYS A 122 -30.53 4.86 19.35
CA LYS A 122 -30.23 5.31 20.72
C LYS A 122 -30.66 6.76 20.97
N PHE A 123 -30.41 7.65 20.01
CA PHE A 123 -30.66 9.08 20.15
C PHE A 123 -31.92 9.58 19.44
N SER A 124 -32.69 8.66 18.83
CA SER A 124 -33.96 8.97 18.14
C SER A 124 -33.84 10.10 17.11
N VAL A 125 -32.69 10.23 16.44
CA VAL A 125 -32.48 11.27 15.42
C VAL A 125 -33.32 10.96 14.19
N PRO A 126 -34.12 11.91 13.68
CA PRO A 126 -34.95 11.70 12.49
C PRO A 126 -34.12 11.36 11.24
N ALA A 127 -34.69 10.54 10.36
CA ALA A 127 -34.05 10.11 9.12
C ALA A 127 -33.66 11.31 8.22
N ASP A 128 -34.47 12.35 8.18
CA ASP A 128 -34.20 13.57 7.39
C ASP A 128 -32.94 14.29 7.89
N THR A 129 -32.77 14.38 9.21
CA THR A 129 -31.56 14.98 9.82
C THR A 129 -30.32 14.14 9.53
N ILE A 130 -30.43 12.80 9.58
CA ILE A 130 -29.34 11.89 9.22
C ILE A 130 -28.97 12.06 7.73
N ALA A 131 -29.97 12.17 6.85
CA ALA A 131 -29.76 12.40 5.42
C ALA A 131 -29.07 13.75 5.16
N GLU A 132 -29.45 14.80 5.88
CA GLU A 132 -28.79 16.10 5.82
C GLU A 132 -27.32 15.99 6.27
N LEU A 133 -27.05 15.35 7.42
CA LEU A 133 -25.68 15.11 7.90
C LEU A 133 -24.84 14.36 6.87
N LYS A 134 -25.38 13.32 6.22
CA LYS A 134 -24.71 12.58 5.14
C LYS A 134 -24.37 13.46 3.96
N SER A 135 -25.30 14.33 3.54
CA SER A 135 -25.10 15.25 2.42
C SER A 135 -23.97 16.26 2.68
N GLN A 136 -23.82 16.68 3.93
CA GLN A 136 -22.81 17.64 4.38
C GLN A 136 -21.46 17.00 4.72
N ALA A 137 -21.35 15.67 4.76
CA ALA A 137 -20.13 14.97 5.20
C ALA A 137 -18.87 15.35 4.41
N ARG A 138 -19.01 15.71 3.12
CA ARG A 138 -17.90 16.13 2.26
C ARG A 138 -17.23 17.42 2.70
N THR A 139 -18.02 18.37 3.22
CA THR A 139 -17.56 19.71 3.61
C THR A 139 -17.35 19.85 5.11
N ALA A 140 -17.83 18.88 5.91
CA ALA A 140 -17.64 18.87 7.35
C ALA A 140 -16.15 18.89 7.72
N VAL A 141 -15.76 19.80 8.63
CA VAL A 141 -14.42 19.84 9.22
C VAL A 141 -14.51 19.39 10.67
N PRO A 142 -14.13 18.15 11.01
CA PRO A 142 -14.35 17.57 12.33
C PRO A 142 -13.64 18.34 13.43
N ARG A 143 -12.36 18.69 13.24
CA ARG A 143 -11.55 19.34 14.30
C ARG A 143 -12.19 20.61 14.87
N PRO A 144 -12.58 21.63 14.08
CA PRO A 144 -13.30 22.80 14.58
C PRO A 144 -14.66 22.45 15.20
N ALA A 145 -15.45 21.58 14.57
CA ALA A 145 -16.77 21.20 15.08
C ALA A 145 -16.70 20.54 16.46
N VAL A 146 -15.70 19.68 16.65
CA VAL A 146 -15.41 19.00 17.91
C VAL A 146 -14.95 19.97 18.97
N ARG A 147 -14.01 20.87 18.64
CA ARG A 147 -13.54 21.89 19.58
C ARG A 147 -14.68 22.80 20.05
N ALA A 148 -15.56 23.20 19.13
CA ALA A 148 -16.73 24.01 19.48
C ALA A 148 -17.70 23.21 20.39
N LEU A 149 -17.87 21.92 20.13
CA LEU A 149 -18.69 21.05 20.96
C LEU A 149 -18.08 20.87 22.37
N ASP A 150 -16.77 20.68 22.46
CA ASP A 150 -16.02 20.59 23.72
C ASP A 150 -16.16 21.89 24.52
N GLN A 151 -16.04 23.07 23.87
CA GLN A 151 -16.23 24.36 24.55
C GLN A 151 -17.63 24.51 25.15
N ARG A 152 -18.67 24.10 24.42
CA ARG A 152 -20.05 24.13 24.91
C ARG A 152 -20.27 23.13 26.06
N TRP A 153 -19.60 21.98 26.03
CA TRP A 153 -19.60 21.02 27.13
C TRP A 153 -18.96 21.61 28.40
N GLU A 154 -17.77 22.20 28.27
CA GLU A 154 -17.06 22.86 29.39
C GLU A 154 -17.88 24.02 29.95
N ALA A 155 -18.50 24.84 29.08
CA ALA A 155 -19.41 25.92 29.47
C ALA A 155 -20.75 25.43 30.05
N SER A 156 -20.99 24.12 30.11
CA SER A 156 -22.23 23.50 30.61
C SER A 156 -23.49 23.95 29.85
N GLU A 157 -23.34 24.29 28.57
CA GLU A 157 -24.44 24.73 27.69
C GLU A 157 -25.25 23.57 27.09
N ILE A 158 -24.72 22.35 27.17
CA ILE A 158 -25.30 21.14 26.58
C ILE A 158 -25.29 19.99 27.58
N SER A 159 -26.30 19.12 27.46
CA SER A 159 -26.36 17.89 28.23
C SER A 159 -25.32 16.87 27.73
N SER A 160 -25.00 15.88 28.56
CA SER A 160 -24.12 14.77 28.16
C SER A 160 -24.68 13.99 26.98
N GLU A 161 -26.00 13.79 26.93
CA GLU A 161 -26.67 13.08 25.85
C GLU A 161 -26.62 13.89 24.54
N ASP A 162 -26.85 15.20 24.61
CA ASP A 162 -26.74 16.10 23.46
C ASP A 162 -25.31 16.19 22.92
N TYR A 163 -24.32 16.16 23.80
CA TYR A 163 -22.91 16.07 23.42
C TYR A 163 -22.66 14.79 22.63
N GLN A 164 -23.02 13.63 23.19
CA GLN A 164 -22.80 12.34 22.54
C GLN A 164 -23.50 12.26 21.18
N ARG A 165 -24.75 12.74 21.09
CA ARG A 165 -25.51 12.81 19.84
C ARG A 165 -24.81 13.66 18.77
N GLN A 166 -24.41 14.89 19.10
CA GLN A 166 -23.72 15.78 18.16
C GLN A 166 -22.34 15.24 17.77
N ARG A 167 -21.59 14.73 18.75
CA ARG A 167 -20.26 14.14 18.56
C ARG A 167 -20.31 12.91 17.65
N LEU A 168 -21.32 12.06 17.81
CA LEU A 168 -21.56 10.89 16.96
C LEU A 168 -21.92 11.29 15.52
N GLY A 169 -22.70 12.35 15.33
CA GLY A 169 -22.95 12.94 14.01
C GLY A 169 -21.67 13.39 13.31
N ILE A 170 -20.75 14.02 14.05
CA ILE A 170 -19.44 14.43 13.53
C ILE A 170 -18.56 13.21 13.17
N GLU A 171 -18.54 12.16 14.01
CA GLU A 171 -17.82 10.92 13.70
C GLU A 171 -18.38 10.23 12.46
N MET A 172 -19.71 10.14 12.30
CA MET A 172 -20.34 9.60 11.09
C MET A 172 -19.87 10.36 9.83
N GLN A 173 -19.91 11.69 9.85
CA GLN A 173 -19.45 12.52 8.73
C GLN A 173 -17.96 12.33 8.44
N PHE A 174 -17.12 12.25 9.48
CA PHE A 174 -15.69 11.99 9.35
C PHE A 174 -15.43 10.65 8.64
N HIS A 175 -16.09 9.57 9.08
CA HIS A 175 -15.92 8.25 8.50
C HIS A 175 -16.38 8.19 7.03
N LEU A 176 -17.48 8.85 6.68
CA LEU A 176 -17.94 8.98 5.29
C LEU A 176 -16.94 9.74 4.40
N ARG A 177 -16.36 10.83 4.90
CA ARG A 177 -15.33 11.58 4.18
C ARG A 177 -14.07 10.74 3.96
N MET A 178 -13.63 10.02 4.99
CA MET A 178 -12.47 9.12 4.88
C MET A 178 -12.74 7.97 3.92
N ALA A 179 -13.95 7.40 3.90
CA ALA A 179 -14.36 6.40 2.93
C ALA A 179 -14.26 6.94 1.49
N GLU A 180 -14.76 8.14 1.21
CA GLU A 180 -14.64 8.73 -0.13
C GLU A 180 -13.17 8.96 -0.54
N LYS A 181 -12.34 9.44 0.39
CA LYS A 181 -10.90 9.61 0.17
C LYS A 181 -10.23 8.27 -0.15
N TYR A 182 -10.52 7.21 0.59
CA TYR A 182 -9.97 5.88 0.31
C TYR A 182 -10.49 5.30 -1.01
N ARG A 183 -11.74 5.55 -1.38
CA ARG A 183 -12.28 5.19 -2.69
C ARG A 183 -11.49 5.83 -3.84
N LYS A 184 -11.24 7.15 -3.76
CA LYS A 184 -10.43 7.86 -4.78
C LYS A 184 -9.00 7.31 -4.87
N ARG A 185 -8.38 7.00 -3.73
CA ARG A 185 -7.05 6.36 -3.69
C ARG A 185 -7.09 4.94 -4.27
N LEU A 186 -8.16 4.18 -4.01
CA LEU A 186 -8.33 2.84 -4.53
C LEU A 186 -8.46 2.86 -6.05
N ASP A 187 -9.22 3.79 -6.61
CA ASP A 187 -9.36 3.96 -8.07
C ASP A 187 -8.00 4.24 -8.73
N LEU A 188 -7.16 5.07 -8.11
CA LEU A 188 -5.80 5.34 -8.57
C LEU A 188 -4.92 4.09 -8.48
N ALA A 189 -4.90 3.43 -7.32
CA ALA A 189 -4.10 2.22 -7.10
C ALA A 189 -4.51 1.07 -8.05
N GLN A 190 -5.80 0.97 -8.38
CA GLN A 190 -6.30 -0.01 -9.36
C GLN A 190 -5.79 0.28 -10.77
N ARG A 191 -5.72 1.55 -11.20
CA ARG A 191 -5.13 1.93 -12.49
C ARG A 191 -3.62 1.63 -12.52
N GLU A 192 -2.92 1.92 -11.43
CA GLU A 192 -1.49 1.60 -11.30
C GLU A 192 -1.24 0.09 -11.33
N ARG A 193 -2.10 -0.69 -10.67
CA ARG A 193 -2.07 -2.16 -10.72
C ARG A 193 -2.30 -2.68 -12.13
N GLN A 194 -3.29 -2.15 -12.85
CA GLN A 194 -3.51 -2.52 -14.26
C GLN A 194 -2.24 -2.27 -15.08
N GLY A 195 -1.57 -1.14 -14.87
CA GLY A 195 -0.27 -0.87 -15.48
C GLY A 195 0.81 -1.91 -15.11
N ALA A 196 0.93 -2.25 -13.83
CA ALA A 196 1.90 -3.26 -13.37
C ALA A 196 1.60 -4.67 -13.95
N ASP A 197 0.33 -5.04 -14.06
CA ASP A 197 -0.09 -6.35 -14.56
C ASP A 197 0.07 -6.48 -16.09
N HIS A 198 -0.14 -5.39 -16.85
CA HIS A 198 -0.24 -5.41 -18.32
C HIS A 198 0.98 -4.84 -19.07
N THR A 199 2.01 -4.35 -18.36
CA THR A 199 3.21 -3.81 -19.02
C THR A 199 4.19 -4.93 -19.35
N PRO A 200 4.45 -5.26 -20.62
CA PRO A 200 5.55 -6.15 -21.00
C PRO A 200 6.91 -5.49 -20.79
N LEU A 201 7.95 -6.33 -20.64
CA LEU A 201 9.33 -5.85 -20.75
C LEU A 201 9.59 -5.27 -22.15
N GLN A 202 10.30 -4.15 -22.17
CA GLN A 202 10.69 -3.41 -23.37
C GLN A 202 11.94 -4.02 -24.01
N ASP A 203 12.12 -3.76 -25.30
CA ASP A 203 13.21 -4.38 -26.09
C ASP A 203 14.61 -4.12 -25.52
N HIS A 204 14.83 -2.93 -24.96
CA HIS A 204 16.10 -2.59 -24.32
C HIS A 204 16.34 -3.37 -23.01
N GLU A 205 15.28 -3.68 -22.26
CA GLU A 205 15.34 -4.49 -21.03
C GLU A 205 15.60 -5.95 -21.39
N LEU A 206 14.88 -6.47 -22.38
CA LEU A 206 15.10 -7.81 -22.93
C LEU A 206 16.54 -7.96 -23.43
N GLY A 207 17.03 -6.98 -24.20
CA GLY A 207 18.40 -6.96 -24.74
C GLY A 207 19.45 -6.87 -23.63
N HIS A 208 19.17 -6.12 -22.56
CA HIS A 208 20.06 -6.01 -21.41
C HIS A 208 20.17 -7.34 -20.63
N ILE A 209 19.05 -8.00 -20.33
CA ILE A 209 19.04 -9.31 -19.64
C ILE A 209 19.76 -10.35 -20.50
N TRP A 210 19.30 -10.51 -21.74
CA TRP A 210 19.80 -11.53 -22.66
C TRP A 210 21.25 -11.26 -23.06
N GLY A 211 21.64 -9.98 -23.19
CA GLY A 211 22.98 -9.58 -23.64
C GLY A 211 23.15 -9.61 -25.16
N ILE A 212 22.05 -9.40 -25.92
CA ILE A 212 22.05 -9.35 -27.38
C ILE A 212 21.64 -7.94 -27.88
N PRO A 213 22.14 -7.49 -29.05
CA PRO A 213 21.76 -6.19 -29.60
C PRO A 213 20.26 -6.10 -29.93
N ALA A 214 19.66 -4.92 -29.70
CA ALA A 214 18.23 -4.68 -29.90
C ALA A 214 17.73 -5.04 -31.32
N GLY A 215 18.54 -4.76 -32.35
CA GLY A 215 18.17 -5.10 -33.74
C GLY A 215 18.02 -6.61 -34.00
N SER A 216 18.88 -7.44 -33.38
CA SER A 216 18.76 -8.91 -33.44
C SER A 216 17.55 -9.41 -32.65
N LEU A 217 17.19 -8.70 -31.58
CA LEU A 217 16.08 -9.06 -30.70
C LEU A 217 14.72 -8.75 -31.33
N ALA A 218 14.57 -7.60 -31.99
CA ALA A 218 13.29 -7.15 -32.55
C ALA A 218 12.70 -8.16 -33.56
N ALA A 219 13.50 -8.67 -34.49
CA ALA A 219 13.03 -9.66 -35.48
C ALA A 219 12.62 -10.99 -34.80
N ARG A 220 13.38 -11.44 -33.79
CA ARG A 220 13.05 -12.64 -33.01
C ARG A 220 11.75 -12.44 -32.22
N LYS A 221 11.58 -11.28 -31.59
CA LYS A 221 10.38 -10.91 -30.82
C LYS A 221 9.14 -10.98 -31.70
N VAL A 222 9.14 -10.31 -32.86
CA VAL A 222 8.00 -10.33 -33.80
C VAL A 222 7.66 -11.76 -34.22
N LYS A 223 8.66 -12.55 -34.61
CA LYS A 223 8.48 -13.96 -35.01
C LYS A 223 7.81 -14.77 -33.90
N TYR A 224 8.35 -14.73 -32.68
CA TYR A 224 7.88 -15.58 -31.60
C TYR A 224 6.59 -15.09 -30.96
N MET A 225 6.31 -13.79 -30.98
CA MET A 225 4.99 -13.26 -30.61
C MET A 225 3.91 -13.72 -31.59
N ALA A 226 4.16 -13.64 -32.90
CA ALA A 226 3.22 -14.13 -33.90
C ALA A 226 2.98 -15.64 -33.76
N GLN A 227 4.05 -16.42 -33.56
CA GLN A 227 3.96 -17.86 -33.34
C GLN A 227 3.19 -18.19 -32.05
N PHE A 228 3.44 -17.46 -30.96
CA PHE A 228 2.71 -17.62 -29.70
C PHE A 228 1.21 -17.41 -29.88
N LEU A 229 0.81 -16.30 -30.52
CA LEU A 229 -0.61 -15.96 -30.73
C LEU A 229 -1.31 -16.99 -31.63
N GLN A 230 -0.65 -17.44 -32.71
CA GLN A 230 -1.18 -18.47 -33.59
C GLN A 230 -1.35 -19.82 -32.88
N ASN A 231 -0.37 -20.22 -32.08
CA ASN A 231 -0.45 -21.46 -31.30
C ASN A 231 -1.53 -21.36 -30.22
N LEU A 232 -1.67 -20.20 -29.57
CA LEU A 232 -2.70 -19.97 -28.57
C LEU A 232 -4.10 -20.06 -29.17
N GLN A 233 -4.32 -19.41 -30.31
CA GLN A 233 -5.58 -19.52 -31.05
C GLN A 233 -5.89 -20.97 -31.42
N THR A 234 -4.90 -21.69 -31.96
CA THR A 234 -5.07 -23.10 -32.36
C THR A 234 -5.44 -23.98 -31.16
N ALA A 235 -4.78 -23.78 -30.02
CA ALA A 235 -5.04 -24.55 -28.80
C ALA A 235 -6.43 -24.22 -28.21
N MET A 236 -6.86 -22.95 -28.25
CA MET A 236 -8.21 -22.55 -27.84
C MET A 236 -9.31 -23.22 -28.67
N HIS A 237 -9.16 -23.25 -30.01
CA HIS A 237 -10.11 -23.92 -30.90
C HIS A 237 -10.12 -25.45 -30.68
N ALA A 238 -8.99 -26.05 -30.35
CA ALA A 238 -8.92 -27.48 -30.05
C ALA A 238 -9.66 -27.85 -28.75
N GLU A 239 -9.57 -27.02 -27.70
CA GLU A 239 -10.30 -27.24 -26.45
C GLU A 239 -11.80 -26.89 -26.56
N HIS A 240 -12.16 -25.94 -27.44
CA HIS A 240 -13.53 -25.45 -27.59
C HIS A 240 -13.98 -25.42 -29.06
N PRO A 241 -14.16 -26.59 -29.71
CA PRO A 241 -14.55 -26.68 -31.12
C PRO A 241 -15.96 -26.13 -31.42
N SER A 242 -16.79 -25.91 -30.40
CA SER A 242 -18.14 -25.34 -30.53
C SER A 242 -18.20 -23.81 -30.34
N ALA A 243 -17.07 -23.14 -30.08
CA ALA A 243 -17.01 -21.69 -29.85
C ALA A 243 -17.01 -20.85 -31.14
N ASP A 244 -17.07 -21.47 -32.31
CA ASP A 244 -17.04 -20.82 -33.63
C ASP A 244 -18.22 -19.85 -33.89
N ALA A 245 -19.22 -19.81 -33.02
CA ALA A 245 -20.40 -18.95 -33.15
C ALA A 245 -20.30 -17.55 -32.48
N ILE A 246 -19.21 -17.22 -31.77
CA ILE A 246 -19.07 -15.92 -31.08
C ILE A 246 -17.80 -15.21 -31.58
N GLN A 247 -17.84 -14.66 -32.79
CA GLN A 247 -16.76 -13.83 -33.34
C GLN A 247 -16.95 -12.35 -32.96
N VAL A 248 -16.47 -11.98 -31.77
CA VAL A 248 -15.85 -10.66 -31.59
C VAL A 248 -14.36 -10.85 -31.86
N PRO A 249 -13.67 -9.98 -32.63
CA PRO A 249 -12.21 -10.06 -32.74
C PRO A 249 -11.58 -9.95 -31.35
N ILE A 250 -11.13 -11.08 -30.81
CA ILE A 250 -10.45 -11.11 -29.51
C ILE A 250 -9.01 -10.68 -29.74
N ASP A 251 -8.59 -9.60 -29.07
CA ASP A 251 -7.17 -9.28 -28.95
C ASP A 251 -6.53 -10.26 -27.96
N LEU A 252 -6.09 -11.41 -28.48
CA LEU A 252 -5.48 -12.49 -27.70
C LEU A 252 -4.27 -12.01 -26.88
N TRP A 253 -3.58 -10.96 -27.34
CA TRP A 253 -2.45 -10.40 -26.60
C TRP A 253 -2.92 -9.68 -25.33
N LYS A 254 -3.94 -8.82 -25.47
CA LYS A 254 -4.56 -8.14 -24.32
C LYS A 254 -5.19 -9.14 -23.36
N GLU A 255 -5.91 -10.14 -23.87
CA GLU A 255 -6.53 -11.18 -23.04
C GLU A 255 -5.50 -12.05 -22.31
N THR A 256 -4.33 -12.31 -22.93
CA THR A 256 -3.22 -13.01 -22.26
C THR A 256 -2.84 -12.29 -20.96
N PHE A 257 -2.67 -10.97 -20.99
CA PHE A 257 -2.38 -10.21 -19.78
C PHE A 257 -3.53 -10.21 -18.78
N ALA A 258 -4.77 -10.03 -19.25
CA ALA A 258 -5.94 -10.02 -18.38
C ALA A 258 -6.08 -11.34 -17.60
N ILE A 259 -5.89 -12.47 -18.28
CA ILE A 259 -5.92 -13.80 -17.67
C ILE A 259 -4.73 -14.01 -16.73
N LEU A 260 -3.52 -13.66 -17.13
CA LEU A 260 -2.34 -13.82 -16.26
C LEU A 260 -2.40 -12.91 -15.01
N ALA A 261 -3.01 -11.73 -15.12
CA ALA A 261 -3.21 -10.81 -13.99
C ALA A 261 -4.06 -11.42 -12.85
N THR A 262 -4.89 -12.43 -13.15
CA THR A 262 -5.66 -13.18 -12.16
C THR A 262 -4.82 -14.12 -11.30
N ARG A 263 -3.59 -14.46 -11.73
CA ARG A 263 -2.68 -15.31 -10.95
C ARG A 263 -2.42 -14.66 -9.59
N PRO A 264 -2.36 -15.43 -8.49
CA PRO A 264 -1.96 -14.92 -7.19
C PRO A 264 -0.64 -14.15 -7.29
N VAL A 265 -0.55 -13.04 -6.56
CA VAL A 265 0.67 -12.24 -6.51
C VAL A 265 1.63 -12.89 -5.54
N GLU A 266 2.86 -13.12 -5.99
CA GLU A 266 3.92 -13.66 -5.14
C GLU A 266 4.26 -12.67 -4.03
N ARG A 267 4.36 -13.18 -2.79
CA ARG A 267 4.66 -12.37 -1.60
C ARG A 267 6.15 -12.43 -1.29
N SER A 268 6.79 -11.27 -1.24
CA SER A 268 8.16 -11.15 -0.77
C SER A 268 8.27 -11.32 0.74
N LEU A 269 9.44 -11.77 1.21
CA LEU A 269 9.71 -11.92 2.64
C LEU A 269 9.67 -10.55 3.33
N PRO A 270 8.92 -10.41 4.43
CA PRO A 270 8.83 -9.16 5.18
C PRO A 270 10.17 -8.88 5.86
N THR A 271 10.89 -7.88 5.38
CA THR A 271 12.13 -7.40 5.99
C THR A 271 11.89 -5.97 6.46
N TYR A 272 12.28 -5.56 7.66
CA TYR A 272 12.12 -4.15 8.03
C TYR A 272 13.13 -3.27 7.28
N ASP A 273 12.72 -2.07 6.85
CA ASP A 273 13.51 -1.19 5.97
C ASP A 273 13.91 0.14 6.61
N GLY A 274 13.66 0.32 7.90
CA GLY A 274 13.96 1.57 8.61
C GLY A 274 12.86 2.63 8.48
N LEU A 275 11.74 2.34 7.83
CA LEU A 275 10.59 3.24 7.76
C LEU A 275 10.11 3.61 9.17
N GLU A 276 10.03 4.91 9.47
CA GLU A 276 9.69 5.46 10.80
C GLU A 276 10.75 5.21 11.91
N ARG A 277 12.00 4.94 11.51
CA ARG A 277 13.17 4.72 12.38
C ARG A 277 13.12 3.41 13.16
N THR A 278 12.00 3.08 13.80
CA THR A 278 11.78 1.80 14.51
C THR A 278 10.51 1.09 14.05
N GLU A 279 10.50 -0.25 14.13
CA GLU A 279 9.30 -1.05 13.83
C GLU A 279 8.15 -0.74 14.80
N SER A 280 8.45 -0.41 16.06
CA SER A 280 7.43 0.01 17.05
C SER A 280 6.70 1.28 16.61
N ASN A 281 7.45 2.32 16.22
CA ASN A 281 6.87 3.59 15.76
C ASN A 281 6.02 3.39 14.51
N LEU A 282 6.48 2.53 13.60
CA LEU A 282 5.73 2.17 12.41
C LEU A 282 4.41 1.48 12.79
N ASN A 283 4.46 0.48 13.66
CA ASN A 283 3.28 -0.27 14.11
C ASN A 283 2.26 0.63 14.83
N GLU A 284 2.70 1.56 15.68
CA GLU A 284 1.84 2.54 16.33
C GLU A 284 1.10 3.42 15.31
N LYS A 285 1.81 3.96 14.31
CA LYS A 285 1.21 4.78 13.25
C LYS A 285 0.28 3.98 12.35
N LEU A 286 0.63 2.73 12.01
CA LEU A 286 -0.23 1.82 11.24
C LEU A 286 -1.52 1.49 12.01
N THR A 287 -1.42 1.27 13.31
CA THR A 287 -2.58 1.03 14.18
C THR A 287 -3.46 2.27 14.27
N ALA A 288 -2.87 3.46 14.44
CA ALA A 288 -3.59 4.73 14.42
C ALA A 288 -4.27 5.00 13.06
N LEU A 289 -3.63 4.61 11.95
CA LEU A 289 -4.22 4.66 10.61
C LEU A 289 -5.42 3.72 10.50
N ALA A 290 -5.30 2.45 10.93
CA ALA A 290 -6.39 1.47 10.92
C ALA A 290 -7.57 1.94 11.78
N ALA A 291 -7.30 2.38 13.01
CA ALA A 291 -8.30 2.92 13.93
C ALA A 291 -8.91 4.25 13.44
N GLY A 292 -8.22 5.00 12.58
CA GLY A 292 -8.70 6.30 12.11
C GLY A 292 -8.63 7.39 13.18
N THR A 293 -7.70 7.27 14.13
CA THR A 293 -7.42 8.28 15.17
C THR A 293 -6.38 9.30 14.70
N MET A 294 -5.68 9.00 13.61
CA MET A 294 -4.69 9.90 13.04
C MET A 294 -5.35 11.11 12.35
N ALA A 295 -4.74 12.28 12.54
CA ALA A 295 -5.10 13.50 11.85
C ALA A 295 -5.02 13.37 10.33
N GLU A 296 -5.91 14.01 9.56
CA GLU A 296 -5.93 13.80 8.10
C GLU A 296 -4.66 14.25 7.36
N ASP A 297 -4.01 15.29 7.86
CA ASP A 297 -2.76 15.81 7.31
C ASP A 297 -1.59 14.85 7.60
N ALA A 298 -1.52 14.31 8.82
CA ALA A 298 -0.56 13.28 9.19
C ALA A 298 -0.83 11.97 8.44
N GLU A 299 -2.11 11.61 8.27
CA GLU A 299 -2.56 10.44 7.52
C GLU A 299 -2.09 10.49 6.08
N THR A 300 -2.25 11.65 5.43
CA THR A 300 -1.90 11.78 4.02
C THR A 300 -0.38 11.66 3.82
N LYS A 301 0.39 12.31 4.70
CA LYS A 301 1.87 12.22 4.69
C LYS A 301 2.34 10.79 4.95
N PHE A 302 1.75 10.12 5.93
CA PHE A 302 2.11 8.76 6.31
C PHE A 302 1.75 7.75 5.23
N TRP A 303 0.55 7.86 4.63
CA TRP A 303 0.16 7.03 3.49
C TRP A 303 1.14 7.15 2.33
N LEU A 304 1.53 8.37 1.96
CA LEU A 304 2.54 8.60 0.92
C LEU A 304 3.90 8.01 1.30
N SER A 305 4.31 8.14 2.57
CA SER A 305 5.55 7.54 3.09
C SER A 305 5.55 6.01 2.96
N ILE A 306 4.42 5.34 3.18
CA ILE A 306 4.29 3.89 3.03
C ILE A 306 4.26 3.46 1.55
N VAL A 307 3.52 4.18 0.71
CA VAL A 307 3.29 3.81 -0.69
C VAL A 307 4.47 4.14 -1.59
N GLN A 308 5.06 5.32 -1.39
CA GLN A 308 6.18 5.80 -2.18
C GLN A 308 7.52 5.47 -1.51
N GLY A 309 7.54 5.20 -0.20
CA GLY A 309 8.76 5.10 0.62
C GLY A 309 9.29 6.48 0.99
N ALA A 310 9.95 6.61 2.15
CA ALA A 310 10.55 7.88 2.59
C ALA A 310 11.43 8.49 1.46
N SER A 311 11.12 9.73 1.09
CA SER A 311 11.71 10.43 -0.06
C SER A 311 13.20 10.70 0.13
N THR A 312 14.05 9.84 -0.40
CA THR A 312 15.38 10.23 -0.86
C THR A 312 15.36 10.31 -2.38
N ASN A 313 15.80 11.46 -2.92
CA ASN A 313 15.75 11.93 -4.31
C ASN A 313 16.53 11.08 -5.34
N ALA A 314 16.74 9.79 -5.10
CA ALA A 314 17.39 8.91 -6.07
C ALA A 314 16.31 8.28 -6.96
N VAL A 315 16.24 8.76 -8.21
CA VAL A 315 15.39 8.27 -9.32
C VAL A 315 15.61 6.76 -9.63
N HIS A 316 16.65 6.15 -9.06
CA HIS A 316 16.94 4.71 -9.15
C HIS A 316 16.70 3.93 -7.84
N SER A 317 16.19 4.57 -6.77
CA SER A 317 15.98 3.95 -5.45
C SER A 317 14.56 3.44 -5.19
N GLU A 318 13.56 3.81 -5.99
CA GLU A 318 12.18 3.27 -5.87
C GLU A 318 12.10 1.76 -6.14
N ILE A 319 13.10 1.29 -6.87
CA ILE A 319 13.25 -0.03 -7.51
C ILE A 319 13.50 -1.14 -6.48
N THR A 320 13.91 -0.81 -5.25
CA THR A 320 14.25 -1.78 -4.19
C THR A 320 13.56 -1.50 -2.85
N ARG A 321 12.63 -0.54 -2.78
CA ARG A 321 11.96 -0.20 -1.52
C ARG A 321 11.08 -1.35 -1.05
N ASN A 322 11.24 -1.64 0.23
CA ASN A 322 10.65 -2.76 0.91
C ASN A 322 9.14 -2.57 1.06
N LEU A 323 8.40 -3.68 1.05
CA LEU A 323 6.94 -3.68 1.14
C LEU A 323 6.45 -3.83 2.58
N PHE A 324 7.38 -3.89 3.52
CA PHE A 324 7.13 -4.18 4.93
C PHE A 324 6.00 -3.34 5.54
N GLY A 325 6.01 -2.02 5.34
CA GLY A 325 4.95 -1.15 5.86
C GLY A 325 3.55 -1.55 5.37
N LEU A 326 3.40 -1.85 4.07
CA LEU A 326 2.14 -2.31 3.50
C LEU A 326 1.77 -3.73 3.95
N GLN A 327 2.76 -4.64 4.04
CA GLN A 327 2.55 -6.01 4.50
C GLN A 327 2.11 -6.06 5.97
N ARG A 328 2.72 -5.25 6.83
CA ARG A 328 2.32 -5.08 8.24
C ARG A 328 0.96 -4.43 8.35
N PHE A 329 0.68 -3.43 7.52
CA PHE A 329 -0.63 -2.79 7.53
C PHE A 329 -1.75 -3.75 7.14
N ASP A 330 -1.53 -4.56 6.11
CA ASP A 330 -2.45 -5.61 5.68
C ASP A 330 -2.74 -6.62 6.79
N ALA A 331 -1.71 -7.00 7.56
CA ALA A 331 -1.86 -7.87 8.74
C ALA A 331 -2.70 -7.19 9.84
N ILE A 332 -2.38 -5.94 10.22
CA ILE A 332 -3.14 -5.19 11.23
C ILE A 332 -4.61 -5.06 10.83
N LEU A 333 -4.90 -4.80 9.55
CA LEU A 333 -6.28 -4.71 9.06
C LEU A 333 -7.01 -6.06 9.06
N ASN A 334 -6.30 -7.18 8.88
CA ASN A 334 -6.91 -8.52 9.03
C ASN A 334 -7.22 -8.85 10.48
N ASP A 335 -6.41 -8.36 11.41
CA ASP A 335 -6.57 -8.58 12.85
C ASP A 335 -7.56 -7.58 13.49
N THR A 336 -7.97 -6.55 12.75
CA THR A 336 -8.92 -5.54 13.24
C THR A 336 -10.32 -6.13 13.30
N ASP A 337 -10.87 -6.24 14.51
CA ASP A 337 -12.27 -6.63 14.72
C ASP A 337 -13.21 -5.52 14.22
N ALA A 338 -13.98 -5.85 13.17
CA ALA A 338 -14.97 -4.97 12.55
C ALA A 338 -16.41 -5.45 12.80
N THR A 339 -16.63 -6.26 13.84
CA THR A 339 -17.97 -6.65 14.26
C THR A 339 -18.81 -5.44 14.69
N PRO A 340 -20.14 -5.47 14.47
CA PRO A 340 -21.02 -4.36 14.85
C PRO A 340 -20.88 -3.94 16.31
N GLU A 341 -20.72 -4.91 17.22
CA GLU A 341 -20.61 -4.69 18.66
C GLU A 341 -19.32 -3.95 19.02
N THR A 342 -18.17 -4.40 18.51
CA THR A 342 -16.89 -3.72 18.73
C THR A 342 -16.88 -2.33 18.14
N LEU A 343 -17.46 -2.14 16.95
CA LEU A 343 -17.56 -0.81 16.35
C LEU A 343 -18.45 0.14 17.17
N ASP A 344 -19.54 -0.36 17.72
CA ASP A 344 -20.41 0.42 18.62
C ASP A 344 -19.68 0.82 19.90
N GLU A 345 -18.94 -0.11 20.53
CA GLU A 345 -18.14 0.17 21.72
C GLU A 345 -17.07 1.25 21.45
N VAL A 346 -16.32 1.11 20.34
CA VAL A 346 -15.30 2.07 19.93
C VAL A 346 -15.90 3.44 19.65
N LEU A 347 -17.05 3.50 18.97
CA LEU A 347 -17.77 4.75 18.70
C LEU A 347 -18.24 5.38 20.02
N MET A 348 -18.90 4.60 20.87
CA MET A 348 -19.41 5.09 22.16
C MET A 348 -18.29 5.62 23.07
N ALA A 349 -17.13 4.96 23.09
CA ALA A 349 -15.96 5.42 23.81
C ALA A 349 -15.45 6.78 23.28
N ARG A 350 -15.47 7.00 21.96
CA ARG A 350 -15.03 8.27 21.33
C ARG A 350 -16.00 9.43 21.49
N VAL A 351 -17.28 9.14 21.68
CA VAL A 351 -18.31 10.18 21.82
C VAL A 351 -18.62 10.51 23.27
N THR A 352 -18.11 9.72 24.22
CA THR A 352 -18.29 9.98 25.65
C THR A 352 -17.55 11.28 26.03
N PRO A 353 -18.24 12.25 26.64
CA PRO A 353 -17.60 13.50 27.04
C PRO A 353 -16.53 13.23 28.09
N LYS A 354 -15.47 14.04 28.09
CA LYS A 354 -14.48 14.00 29.15
C LYS A 354 -15.16 14.36 30.47
N SER A 355 -14.84 13.60 31.52
CA SER A 355 -15.26 13.96 32.88
C SER A 355 -14.78 15.38 33.15
N LYS A 356 -15.70 16.23 33.62
CA LYS A 356 -15.32 17.50 34.24
C LYS A 356 -14.60 17.07 35.52
N GLU A 357 -13.27 17.07 35.50
CA GLU A 357 -12.53 16.95 36.76
C GLU A 357 -13.07 18.07 37.64
N GLU A 358 -13.67 17.72 38.78
CA GLU A 358 -13.87 18.71 39.83
C GLU A 358 -12.50 19.35 40.04
N PRO A 359 -12.39 20.70 40.05
CA PRO A 359 -11.12 21.33 40.35
C PRO A 359 -10.65 20.69 41.64
N ALA A 360 -9.52 19.99 41.59
CA ALA A 360 -8.96 19.34 42.76
C ALA A 360 -9.07 20.35 43.89
N GLN A 361 -9.86 20.02 44.91
CA GLN A 361 -9.89 20.83 46.13
C GLN A 361 -8.42 21.00 46.47
N LEU A 362 -7.93 22.24 46.38
CA LEU A 362 -6.58 22.57 46.77
C LEU A 362 -6.49 22.12 48.22
N THR A 363 -5.98 20.92 48.45
CA THR A 363 -5.55 20.48 49.78
C THR A 363 -4.63 21.60 50.22
N GLU A 364 -5.04 22.30 51.29
CA GLU A 364 -4.30 23.41 51.88
C GLU A 364 -2.83 23.03 51.87
N ALA A 365 -2.03 23.79 51.11
CA ALA A 365 -0.61 23.51 50.96
C ALA A 365 -0.02 23.42 52.36
N ASN A 366 0.53 22.26 52.69
CA ASN A 366 1.22 22.07 53.96
C ASN A 366 2.32 23.14 54.02
N PRO A 367 2.44 23.91 55.12
CA PRO A 367 3.42 25.01 55.20
C PRO A 367 4.86 24.55 54.89
N ALA A 368 5.15 23.27 55.13
CA ALA A 368 6.41 22.62 54.83
C ALA A 368 6.74 22.53 53.32
N ASP A 369 5.74 22.42 52.44
CA ASP A 369 5.94 22.33 50.99
C ASP A 369 6.25 23.70 50.37
N SER A 370 5.79 24.79 50.99
CA SER A 370 6.12 26.16 50.60
C SER A 370 7.59 26.48 50.85
N GLU A 371 8.13 26.11 52.02
CA GLU A 371 9.54 26.33 52.34
C GLU A 371 10.47 25.46 51.46
N ALA A 372 10.10 24.21 51.21
CA ALA A 372 10.87 23.32 50.35
C ALA A 372 10.89 23.80 48.88
N ASN A 373 9.79 24.38 48.38
CA ASN A 373 9.74 24.97 47.05
C ASN A 373 10.54 26.27 46.95
N GLN A 374 10.51 27.13 47.96
CA GLN A 374 11.33 28.35 48.01
C GLN A 374 12.83 28.01 48.03
N MET A 375 13.21 26.97 48.77
CA MET A 375 14.59 26.51 48.82
C MET A 375 15.04 25.90 47.48
N ARG A 376 14.16 25.18 46.77
CA ARG A 376 14.43 24.70 45.41
C ARG A 376 14.59 25.83 44.40
N GLU A 377 13.73 26.85 44.44
CA GLU A 377 13.87 28.03 43.57
C GLU A 377 15.15 28.81 43.86
N HIS A 378 15.54 28.94 45.14
CA HIS A 378 16.79 29.59 45.53
C HIS A 378 18.01 28.83 45.01
N VAL A 379 18.02 27.49 45.11
CA VAL A 379 19.11 26.66 44.57
C VAL A 379 19.16 26.74 43.04
N LEU A 380 18.02 26.71 42.36
CA LEU A 380 17.97 26.84 40.90
C LEU A 380 18.47 28.22 40.46
N LYS A 381 18.06 29.31 41.11
CA LYS A 381 18.54 30.67 40.81
C LYS A 381 20.04 30.83 41.11
N SER A 382 20.55 30.20 42.17
CA SER A 382 21.99 30.16 42.48
C SER A 382 22.81 29.40 41.42
N MET A 383 22.23 28.45 40.70
CA MET A 383 22.92 27.69 39.64
C MET A 383 22.93 28.42 38.28
N PHE A 384 22.02 29.38 38.05
CA PHE A 384 21.98 30.19 36.82
C PHE A 384 22.92 31.41 36.84
N GLY A 385 23.68 31.61 37.92
CA GLY A 385 24.78 32.58 37.93
C GLY A 385 24.37 34.06 37.86
N GLU A 386 23.11 34.39 38.13
CA GLU A 386 22.70 35.78 38.32
C GLU A 386 23.16 36.26 39.70
N GLN A 387 24.16 37.13 39.71
CA GLN A 387 24.70 37.77 40.91
C GLN A 387 23.63 38.65 41.58
N HIS A 388 23.23 38.29 42.80
CA HIS A 388 22.48 39.21 43.66
C HIS A 388 23.44 40.25 44.26
N PRO A 389 23.12 41.55 44.24
CA PRO A 389 23.97 42.63 44.76
C PRO A 389 24.18 42.60 46.28
N ASP A 390 23.53 41.68 47.01
CA ASP A 390 23.56 41.63 48.47
C ASP A 390 24.67 40.74 49.05
N LEU A 391 25.54 40.15 48.21
CA LEU A 391 26.68 39.34 48.65
C LEU A 391 28.01 40.11 48.75
N TYR A 392 28.01 41.44 48.63
CA TYR A 392 29.13 42.28 49.09
C TYR A 392 28.99 42.59 50.57
N GLY A 393 29.20 41.57 51.39
CA GLY A 393 29.02 41.64 52.84
C GLY A 393 30.10 40.89 53.61
N GLY A 394 31.36 41.25 53.39
CA GLY A 394 32.40 41.14 54.42
C GLY A 394 33.26 39.88 54.44
N GLY A 395 34.57 40.11 54.51
CA GLY A 395 35.48 39.22 55.24
C GLY A 395 36.63 38.65 54.43
N LYS A 396 37.79 39.28 54.59
CA LYS A 396 39.15 38.74 54.38
C LYS A 396 39.24 37.23 54.62
N TRP A 397 39.90 36.48 53.74
CA TRP A 397 41.24 35.90 53.92
C TRP A 397 41.76 35.41 52.56
#